data_AF-A0A819I0K4-F1
#
_entry.id   AF-A0A819I0K4-F1
#
_cell.length_a   1.000
_cell.length_b   1.000
_cell.length_c   1.000
_cell.angle_alpha   90.00
_cell.angle_beta   90.00
_cell.angle_gamma   90.00
#
_symmetry.space_group_name_H-M   'P 1'
#
loop_
_entity.id
_entity.type
_entity.pdbx_description
1 polymer ?
#
loop_
_entity_poly.entity_id
_entity_poly.type
_entity_poly.pdbx_seq_one_letter_code
_entity_poly.pdbx_strand_id
1 'polypeptide(L)'
;MLDRIESTYVGIGLALRIFLFFQTRIRNYFEESGEFVTPLNSWKRVIEGIYLRKLNLSPFVGSIVHETPLSLFFYSKLHAITNGHVEGLFIAADLLSAILTYKIAHRILTQLFHQEIKEKSKYKKDSELLWLTEANIQKSAYAVLLW
;
A
#
# COMPACT_ATOMS: atom_id res chain seq x y z
N MET A 1 -22.06 9.84 -15.92
CA MET A 1 -21.14 11.01 -15.97
C MET A 1 -20.24 11.07 -14.73
N LEU A 2 -20.78 10.77 -13.53
CA LEU A 2 -20.01 10.67 -12.27
C LEU A 2 -18.90 9.58 -12.32
N ASP A 3 -19.19 8.39 -12.85
CA ASP A 3 -18.19 7.29 -12.96
C ASP A 3 -16.91 7.68 -13.72
N ARG A 4 -17.03 8.56 -14.73
CA ARG A 4 -15.89 9.01 -15.54
C ARG A 4 -14.99 9.96 -14.77
N ILE A 5 -15.56 10.80 -13.92
CA ILE A 5 -14.82 11.77 -13.10
C ILE A 5 -14.09 11.05 -11.97
N GLU A 6 -14.73 10.08 -11.31
CA GLU A 6 -14.12 9.29 -10.22
C GLU A 6 -12.99 8.39 -10.73
N SER A 7 -13.19 7.74 -11.88
CA SER A 7 -12.14 7.02 -12.60
C SER A 7 -10.93 7.91 -12.92
N THR A 8 -11.16 9.18 -13.22
CA THR A 8 -10.09 10.13 -13.53
C THR A 8 -9.25 10.45 -12.30
N TYR A 9 -9.86 10.67 -11.13
CA TYR A 9 -9.12 10.91 -9.88
C TYR A 9 -8.30 9.71 -9.44
N VAL A 10 -8.85 8.49 -9.57
CA VAL A 10 -8.10 7.26 -9.30
C VAL A 10 -6.92 7.12 -10.26
N GLY A 11 -7.13 7.40 -11.56
CA GLY A 11 -6.07 7.40 -12.56
C GLY A 11 -4.97 8.42 -12.26
N ILE A 12 -5.34 9.63 -11.82
CA ILE A 12 -4.40 10.68 -11.39
C ILE A 12 -3.62 10.24 -10.15
N GLY A 13 -4.28 9.66 -9.15
CA GLY A 13 -3.63 9.15 -7.93
C GLY A 13 -2.63 8.03 -8.23
N LEU A 14 -2.99 7.10 -9.10
CA LEU A 14 -2.09 6.05 -9.60
C LEU A 14 -0.89 6.63 -10.35
N ALA A 15 -1.12 7.59 -11.25
CA ALA A 15 -0.08 8.26 -11.99
C ALA A 15 0.87 9.03 -11.06
N LEU A 16 0.34 9.69 -10.03
CA LEU A 16 1.12 10.38 -9.00
C LEU A 16 1.97 9.40 -8.19
N ARG A 17 1.42 8.26 -7.74
CA ARG A 17 2.19 7.23 -7.01
C ARG A 17 3.34 6.70 -7.86
N ILE A 18 3.08 6.39 -9.13
CA ILE A 18 4.11 5.96 -10.10
C ILE A 18 5.16 7.08 -10.29
N PHE A 19 4.72 8.31 -10.55
CA PHE A 19 5.60 9.45 -10.79
C PHE A 19 6.51 9.75 -9.60
N LEU A 20 5.95 9.82 -8.38
CA LEU A 20 6.70 10.07 -7.15
C LEU A 20 7.72 8.97 -6.89
N PHE A 21 7.38 7.72 -7.20
CA PHE A 21 8.29 6.60 -7.05
C PHE A 21 9.49 6.68 -8.01
N PHE A 22 9.28 7.08 -9.26
CA PHE A 22 10.35 7.23 -10.25
C PHE A 22 11.16 8.53 -10.10
N GLN A 23 10.70 9.47 -9.26
CA GLN A 23 11.40 10.72 -9.05
C GLN A 23 12.65 10.53 -8.17
N THR A 24 13.82 10.59 -8.79
CA THR A 24 15.12 10.30 -8.18
C THR A 24 15.43 11.16 -6.95
N ARG A 25 15.07 12.44 -6.96
CA ARG A 25 15.33 13.35 -5.82
C ARG A 25 14.57 12.95 -4.56
N ILE A 26 13.30 12.57 -4.72
CA ILE A 26 12.42 12.18 -3.60
C ILE A 26 12.84 10.81 -3.08
N ARG A 27 13.13 9.88 -3.98
CA ARG A 27 13.67 8.57 -3.67
C ARG A 27 14.95 8.65 -2.82
N ASN A 28 15.94 9.42 -3.26
CA ASN A 28 17.21 9.56 -2.55
C ASN A 28 17.01 10.17 -1.14
N TYR A 29 16.14 11.18 -1.04
CA TYR A 29 15.80 11.79 0.25
C TYR A 29 15.26 10.74 1.24
N PHE A 30 14.33 9.88 0.83
CA PHE A 30 13.77 8.84 1.70
C PHE A 30 14.70 7.64 1.96
N GLU A 31 15.62 7.35 1.04
CA GLU A 31 16.66 6.32 1.22
C GLU A 31 17.73 6.73 2.24
N GLU A 32 18.04 8.01 2.31
CA GLU A 32 19.08 8.58 3.19
C GLU A 32 18.52 9.07 4.53
N SER A 33 17.21 9.27 4.62
CA SER A 33 16.54 9.66 5.86
C SER A 33 16.62 8.56 6.92
N GLY A 34 17.40 8.79 7.97
CA GLY A 34 17.41 7.95 9.17
C GLY A 34 16.21 8.18 10.10
N GLU A 35 15.44 9.23 9.87
CA GLU A 35 14.29 9.63 10.71
C GLU A 35 13.00 8.86 10.39
N PHE A 36 12.86 8.42 9.14
CA PHE A 36 11.67 7.72 8.65
C PHE A 36 12.00 6.27 8.37
N VAL A 37 11.06 5.36 8.57
CA VAL A 37 11.17 3.97 8.10
C VAL A 37 10.39 3.86 6.81
N THR A 38 11.10 3.59 5.71
CA THR A 38 10.51 3.45 4.38
C THR A 38 10.87 2.09 3.78
N PRO A 39 10.08 1.57 2.83
CA PRO A 39 10.44 0.33 2.12
C PRO A 39 11.83 0.41 1.46
N LEU A 40 12.21 1.59 0.98
CA LEU A 40 13.49 1.84 0.32
C LEU A 40 14.66 1.78 1.30
N ASN A 41 14.59 2.47 2.44
CA ASN A 41 15.68 2.40 3.43
C ASN A 41 15.75 1.04 4.12
N SER A 42 14.62 0.34 4.26
CA SER A 42 14.58 -1.02 4.79
C SER A 42 15.24 -2.00 3.82
N TRP A 43 15.00 -1.86 2.53
CA TRP A 43 15.67 -2.66 1.51
C TRP A 43 17.18 -2.39 1.46
N LYS A 44 17.59 -1.12 1.54
CA LYS A 44 19.02 -0.74 1.59
C LYS A 44 19.76 -1.45 2.73
N ARG A 45 19.19 -1.43 3.95
CA ARG A 45 19.72 -2.18 5.11
C ARG A 45 19.83 -3.69 4.84
N VAL A 46 18.84 -4.28 4.18
CA VAL A 46 18.87 -5.70 3.78
C VAL A 46 19.99 -5.98 2.79
N ILE A 47 20.22 -5.12 1.81
CA ILE A 47 21.34 -5.25 0.85
C ILE A 47 22.68 -5.18 1.56
N GLU A 48 22.86 -4.24 2.49
CA GLU A 48 24.06 -4.14 3.32
C GLU A 48 24.28 -5.43 4.12
N GLY A 49 23.23 -5.99 4.74
CA GLY A 49 23.31 -7.28 5.42
C GLY A 49 23.66 -8.46 4.50
N ILE A 50 23.09 -8.51 3.29
CA ILE A 50 23.44 -9.54 2.29
C ILE A 50 24.93 -9.41 1.90
N TYR A 51 25.44 -8.18 1.74
CA TYR A 51 26.83 -7.93 1.40
C TYR A 51 27.78 -8.36 2.52
N LEU A 52 27.49 -8.02 3.77
CA LEU A 52 28.26 -8.48 4.94
C LEU A 52 28.32 -10.00 5.01
N ARG A 53 27.18 -10.67 4.79
CA ARG A 53 27.12 -12.13 4.76
C ARG A 53 28.00 -12.73 3.67
N LYS A 54 28.08 -12.10 2.48
CA LYS A 54 28.97 -12.54 1.39
C LYS A 54 30.45 -12.42 1.76
N LEU A 55 30.81 -11.47 2.62
CA LEU A 55 32.16 -11.30 3.15
C LEU A 55 32.48 -12.22 4.34
N ASN A 56 31.62 -13.19 4.65
CA ASN A 56 31.69 -14.03 5.87
C ASN A 56 31.67 -13.22 7.18
N LEU A 57 31.13 -12.00 7.14
CA LEU A 57 30.88 -11.19 8.33
C LEU A 57 29.45 -11.43 8.81
N SER A 58 29.22 -11.24 10.11
CA SER A 58 27.88 -11.34 10.66
C SER A 58 27.01 -10.19 10.13
N PRO A 59 25.85 -10.48 9.50
CA PRO A 59 24.95 -9.46 8.96
C PRO A 59 24.18 -8.69 10.06
N PHE A 60 24.31 -9.14 11.32
CA PHE A 60 23.65 -8.55 12.49
C PHE A 60 24.58 -7.61 13.27
N VAL A 61 25.83 -7.42 12.81
CA VAL A 61 26.77 -6.49 13.42
C VAL A 61 26.19 -5.08 13.36
N GLY A 62 26.22 -4.37 14.49
CA GLY A 62 25.69 -3.01 14.58
C GLY A 62 24.18 -2.90 14.40
N SER A 63 23.42 -4.00 14.50
CA SER A 63 21.96 -4.04 14.33
C SER A 63 21.48 -3.48 12.99
N ILE A 64 22.31 -3.57 11.94
CA ILE A 64 21.99 -3.09 10.59
C ILE A 64 20.74 -3.79 10.04
N VAL A 65 20.63 -5.10 10.29
CA VAL A 65 19.45 -5.89 9.97
C VAL A 65 18.76 -6.34 11.25
N HIS A 66 17.49 -5.97 11.41
CA HIS A 66 16.63 -6.39 12.54
C HIS A 66 15.78 -7.63 12.22
N GLU A 67 15.84 -8.10 10.98
CA GLU A 67 15.04 -9.23 10.49
C GLU A 67 15.65 -10.59 10.85
N THR A 68 14.85 -11.65 10.79
CA THR A 68 15.32 -13.01 11.09
C THR A 68 16.32 -13.54 10.03
N PRO A 69 17.23 -14.47 10.39
CA PRO A 69 18.14 -15.10 9.42
C PRO A 69 17.41 -15.77 8.24
N LEU A 70 16.20 -16.29 8.47
CA LEU A 70 15.37 -16.88 7.43
C LEU A 70 14.88 -15.82 6.44
N SER A 71 14.42 -14.67 6.94
CA SER A 71 14.04 -13.52 6.11
C SER A 71 15.22 -13.07 5.25
N LEU A 72 16.44 -12.99 5.81
CA LEU A 72 17.64 -12.60 5.07
C LEU A 72 17.98 -13.59 3.93
N PHE A 73 17.79 -14.89 4.15
CA PHE A 73 17.94 -15.89 3.09
C PHE A 73 16.92 -15.68 1.97
N PHE A 74 15.65 -15.46 2.32
CA PHE A 74 14.59 -15.15 1.36
C PHE A 74 14.91 -13.89 0.56
N TYR A 75 15.32 -12.79 1.22
CA TYR A 75 15.68 -11.56 0.53
C TYR A 75 16.91 -11.70 -0.36
N SER A 76 17.88 -12.53 0.02
CA SER A 76 19.03 -12.83 -0.86
C SER A 76 18.59 -13.54 -2.15
N LYS A 77 17.59 -14.42 -2.08
CA LYS A 77 17.02 -15.06 -3.27
C LYS A 77 16.18 -14.07 -4.09
N LEU A 78 15.37 -13.26 -3.41
CA LEU A 78 14.56 -12.22 -4.05
C LEU A 78 15.43 -11.21 -4.79
N HIS A 79 16.52 -10.75 -4.18
CA HIS A 79 17.49 -9.84 -4.78
C HIS A 79 18.13 -10.44 -6.05
N ALA A 80 18.43 -11.74 -6.04
CA ALA A 80 18.96 -12.44 -7.21
C ALA A 80 17.92 -12.57 -8.34
N ILE A 81 16.65 -12.87 -8.01
CA ILE A 81 15.56 -13.00 -9.00
C ILE A 81 15.24 -11.64 -9.65
N THR A 82 15.24 -10.59 -8.85
CA THR A 82 14.90 -9.23 -9.30
C THR A 82 16.08 -8.50 -9.94
N ASN A 83 17.26 -9.11 -10.04
CA ASN A 83 18.51 -8.46 -10.48
C ASN A 83 18.80 -7.15 -9.73
N GLY A 84 18.40 -7.06 -8.46
CA GLY A 84 18.51 -5.85 -7.65
C GLY A 84 17.41 -4.82 -7.83
N HIS A 85 16.51 -4.98 -8.81
CA HIS A 85 15.39 -4.07 -9.06
C HIS A 85 14.13 -4.50 -8.30
N VAL A 86 14.10 -4.27 -6.98
CA VAL A 86 12.94 -4.59 -6.11
C VAL A 86 11.82 -3.56 -6.24
N GLU A 87 12.09 -2.42 -6.84
CA GLU A 87 11.20 -1.28 -6.96
C GLU A 87 9.84 -1.64 -7.57
N GLY A 88 9.86 -2.44 -8.64
CA GLY A 88 8.65 -2.93 -9.29
C GLY A 88 7.79 -3.79 -8.37
N LEU A 89 8.40 -4.53 -7.44
CA LEU A 89 7.68 -5.32 -6.44
C LEU A 89 6.96 -4.42 -5.43
N PHE A 90 7.58 -3.32 -5.01
CA PHE A 90 6.94 -2.37 -4.10
C PHE A 90 5.76 -1.66 -4.75
N ILE A 91 5.89 -1.23 -6.00
CA ILE A 91 4.77 -0.67 -6.76
C ILE A 91 3.67 -1.73 -6.91
N ALA A 92 4.01 -2.95 -7.31
CA ALA A 92 3.02 -4.01 -7.47
C ALA A 92 2.29 -4.33 -6.16
N ALA A 93 3.00 -4.36 -5.03
CA ALA A 93 2.43 -4.58 -3.71
C ALA A 93 1.51 -3.43 -3.28
N ASP A 94 1.89 -2.18 -3.56
CA ASP A 94 1.06 -0.99 -3.29
C ASP A 94 -0.23 -1.01 -4.12
N LEU A 95 -0.13 -1.29 -5.42
CA LEU A 95 -1.28 -1.42 -6.32
C LEU A 95 -2.22 -2.56 -5.89
N LEU A 96 -1.65 -3.70 -5.53
CA LEU A 96 -2.41 -4.85 -5.06
C LEU A 96 -3.13 -4.52 -3.75
N SER A 97 -2.45 -3.83 -2.83
CA SER A 97 -3.05 -3.36 -1.58
C SER A 97 -4.22 -2.42 -1.87
N ALA A 98 -4.06 -1.44 -2.76
CA ALA A 98 -5.12 -0.53 -3.15
C ALA A 98 -6.35 -1.27 -3.72
N ILE A 99 -6.13 -2.24 -4.62
CA ILE A 99 -7.22 -3.05 -5.21
C ILE A 99 -7.94 -3.89 -4.15
N LEU A 100 -7.20 -4.52 -3.24
CA LEU A 100 -7.78 -5.32 -2.17
C LEU A 100 -8.62 -4.46 -1.23
N THR A 101 -8.10 -3.32 -0.80
CA THR A 101 -8.82 -2.39 0.09
C THR A 101 -10.10 -1.88 -0.57
N TYR A 102 -10.08 -1.56 -1.87
CA TYR A 102 -11.29 -1.22 -2.62
C TYR A 102 -12.32 -2.34 -2.59
N LYS A 103 -11.92 -3.58 -2.88
CA LYS A 103 -12.82 -4.75 -2.87
C LYS A 103 -13.42 -5.00 -1.49
N ILE A 104 -12.61 -4.84 -0.44
CA ILE A 104 -13.05 -5.02 0.95
C ILE A 104 -14.05 -3.92 1.31
N ALA A 105 -13.70 -2.64 1.06
CA ALA A 105 -14.57 -1.51 1.33
C ALA A 105 -15.92 -1.65 0.62
N HIS A 106 -15.92 -2.02 -0.66
CA HIS A 106 -17.14 -2.22 -1.44
C HIS A 106 -18.02 -3.35 -0.86
N ARG A 107 -17.41 -4.47 -0.45
CA ARG A 107 -18.15 -5.57 0.18
C ARG A 107 -18.77 -5.16 1.52
N ILE A 108 -17.99 -4.49 2.37
CA ILE A 108 -18.46 -4.02 3.68
C ILE A 108 -19.61 -3.02 3.52
N LEU A 109 -19.46 -2.03 2.65
CA LEU A 109 -20.50 -1.02 2.40
C LEU A 109 -21.79 -1.65 1.87
N THR A 110 -21.68 -2.62 0.96
CA THR A 110 -22.85 -3.37 0.46
C THR A 110 -23.51 -4.19 1.57
N GLN A 111 -22.73 -4.83 2.44
CA GLN A 111 -23.27 -5.56 3.58
C GLN A 111 -23.99 -4.64 4.57
N LEU A 112 -23.39 -3.48 4.89
CA LEU A 112 -24.00 -2.48 5.76
C LEU A 112 -25.30 -1.94 5.16
N PHE A 113 -25.34 -1.64 3.87
CA PHE A 113 -26.56 -1.20 3.18
C PHE A 113 -27.69 -2.24 3.27
N HIS A 114 -27.38 -3.52 3.06
CA HIS A 114 -28.37 -4.58 3.22
C HIS A 114 -28.86 -4.74 4.67
N GLN A 115 -28.01 -4.47 5.66
CA GLN A 115 -28.41 -4.46 7.06
C GLN A 115 -29.31 -3.25 7.38
N GLU A 116 -28.97 -2.06 6.90
CA GLU A 116 -29.78 -0.84 7.04
C GLU A 116 -31.18 -1.01 6.47
N ILE A 117 -31.32 -1.64 5.29
CA ILE A 117 -32.63 -1.93 4.70
C ILE A 117 -33.46 -2.88 5.57
N LYS A 118 -32.84 -3.91 6.16
CA LYS A 118 -33.53 -4.90 7.02
C LYS A 118 -33.96 -4.30 8.35
N GLU A 119 -33.18 -3.37 8.89
CA GLU A 119 -33.40 -2.77 10.20
C GLU A 119 -34.08 -1.39 10.14
N LYS A 120 -34.59 -1.00 8.97
CA LYS A 120 -35.17 0.33 8.68
C LYS A 120 -36.24 0.79 9.67
N SER A 121 -36.94 -0.14 10.34
CA SER A 121 -37.95 0.15 11.36
C SER A 121 -37.41 0.52 12.75
N LYS A 122 -36.11 0.26 13.02
CA LYS A 122 -35.45 0.59 14.30
C LYS A 122 -34.80 1.97 14.33
N TYR A 123 -34.63 2.62 13.18
CA TYR A 123 -33.90 3.89 13.08
C TYR A 123 -34.81 5.11 13.30
N LYS A 124 -34.29 6.13 13.99
CA LYS A 124 -35.00 7.41 14.20
C LYS A 124 -35.13 8.17 12.87
N LYS A 125 -36.24 8.89 12.69
CA LYS A 125 -36.50 9.73 11.49
C LYS A 125 -35.40 10.75 11.16
N ASP A 126 -34.58 11.14 12.14
CA ASP A 126 -33.49 12.11 11.95
C ASP A 126 -32.21 11.50 11.32
N SER A 127 -32.18 10.19 11.09
CA SER A 127 -31.02 9.52 10.48
C SER A 127 -31.01 9.53 8.95
N GLU A 128 -32.05 10.07 8.30
CA GLU A 128 -32.23 10.05 6.83
C GLU A 128 -31.04 10.67 6.06
N LEU A 129 -30.32 11.63 6.67
CA LEU A 129 -29.11 12.24 6.11
C LEU A 129 -27.88 11.31 6.02
N LEU A 130 -27.86 10.23 6.80
CA LEU A 130 -26.74 9.28 6.88
C LEU A 130 -26.98 7.99 6.08
N TRP A 131 -28.13 7.85 5.42
CA TRP A 131 -28.50 6.61 4.76
C TRP A 131 -27.59 6.32 3.58
N LEU A 132 -27.05 5.10 3.55
CA LEU A 132 -26.29 4.63 2.40
C LEU A 132 -27.25 4.54 1.21
N THR A 133 -26.91 5.25 0.14
CA THR A 133 -27.56 5.11 -1.17
C THR A 133 -26.63 4.30 -2.06
N GLU A 134 -27.16 3.53 -3.02
CA GLU A 134 -26.33 2.75 -3.96
C GLU A 134 -25.25 3.60 -4.65
N ALA A 135 -25.58 4.86 -4.98
CA ALA A 135 -24.61 5.83 -5.52
C ALA A 135 -23.49 6.22 -4.52
N ASN A 136 -23.81 6.29 -3.23
CA ASN A 136 -22.82 6.62 -2.19
C ASN A 136 -21.90 5.43 -1.87
N ILE A 137 -22.35 4.19 -2.08
CA ILE A 137 -21.54 2.98 -1.87
C ILE A 137 -20.36 2.96 -2.84
N GLN A 138 -20.61 3.19 -4.12
CA GLN A 138 -19.55 3.22 -5.12
C GLN A 138 -18.58 4.38 -4.86
N LYS A 139 -19.11 5.58 -4.63
CA LYS A 139 -18.30 6.77 -4.35
C LYS A 139 -17.40 6.60 -3.12
N SER A 140 -17.94 6.04 -2.04
CA SER A 140 -17.20 5.80 -0.80
C SER A 140 -16.13 4.73 -0.99
N ALA A 141 -16.40 3.69 -1.79
CA ALA A 141 -15.40 2.68 -2.14
C ALA A 141 -14.26 3.28 -2.99
N TYR A 142 -14.56 4.15 -3.95
CA TYR A 142 -13.53 4.83 -4.75
C TYR A 142 -12.69 5.82 -3.93
N ALA A 143 -13.28 6.49 -2.94
CA ALA A 143 -12.54 7.40 -2.06
C ALA A 143 -11.40 6.70 -1.31
N VAL A 144 -11.54 5.40 -1.01
CA VAL A 144 -10.48 4.61 -0.36
C VAL A 144 -9.23 4.47 -1.24
N LEU A 145 -9.36 4.56 -2.57
CA LEU A 145 -8.21 4.52 -3.48
C LEU A 145 -7.39 5.83 -3.49
N LEU A 146 -7.99 6.91 -2.97
CA LEU A 146 -7.36 8.23 -2.84
C LEU A 146 -6.67 8.44 -1.50
N TRP A 147 -6.87 7.54 -0.54
CA TRP A 147 -6.21 7.55 0.76
C TRP A 147 -4.79 6.97 0.70
#